data_AF-A0A915K0L2-F1
#
_entry.id   AF-A0A915K0L2-F1
#
_cell.length_a   1.000
_cell.length_b   1.000
_cell.length_c   1.000
_cell.angle_alpha   90.00
_cell.angle_beta   90.00
_cell.angle_gamma   90.00
#
_symmetry.space_group_name_H-M   'P 1'
#
loop_
_entity.id
_entity.type
_entity.pdbx_description
1 polymer ?
#
loop_
_entity_poly.entity_id
_entity_poly.type
_entity_poly.pdbx_seq_one_letter_code
_entity_poly.pdbx_strand_id
1 'polypeptide(L)'
;MAEEISTFLKQALDELSIHRENKVCVISIVSKSALGENLSKVALLNQLVEKQMFTSYASMKKFDNCSIEVFFDADNQCIFLNFQSPYELNSFEFRRAESENYHQWWMDKEKQVVAHLLYLFSISQIVLFLQPTCRFDLSYLRLFRNLNYLREKCLTSVQDILSDITSVPKGWSKEGRAGCPRVLFLFSRPPSFMKPDGTVETRKGSYKKLAACLEDQIFRLFRKSRIVTNNSSISICSLPSKQSFCYIFGPNEEPKEFGREILSNLSCSDDKKNEYEDYGFKNFFFDHVDLAFSSGFDDNA
;
A
#
# COMPACT_ATOMS: atom_id res chain seq x y z
N MET A 1 16.69 -10.89 -2.64
CA MET A 1 15.76 -10.40 -1.58
C MET A 1 16.53 -9.80 -0.41
N ALA A 2 17.31 -10.59 0.35
CA ALA A 2 18.06 -10.06 1.49
C ALA A 2 19.15 -9.05 1.10
N GLU A 3 19.82 -9.23 -0.04
CA GLU A 3 20.93 -8.36 -0.46
C GLU A 3 20.51 -6.95 -0.89
N GLU A 4 19.42 -6.78 -1.66
CA GLU A 4 18.95 -5.45 -2.09
C GLU A 4 18.43 -4.63 -0.91
N ILE A 5 17.60 -5.24 -0.06
CA ILE A 5 17.12 -4.63 1.19
C ILE A 5 18.29 -4.36 2.13
N SER A 6 19.25 -5.29 2.26
CA SER A 6 20.43 -5.07 3.10
C SER A 6 21.34 -3.96 2.57
N THR A 7 21.50 -3.84 1.25
CA THR A 7 22.34 -2.81 0.63
C THR A 7 21.71 -1.44 0.80
N PHE A 8 20.40 -1.31 0.57
CA PHE A 8 19.68 -0.09 0.87
C PHE A 8 19.67 0.19 2.37
N LEU A 9 19.35 -0.77 3.24
CA LEU A 9 19.39 -0.56 4.69
C LEU A 9 20.77 -0.11 5.15
N LYS A 10 21.86 -0.57 4.54
CA LYS A 10 23.23 -0.09 4.82
C LYS A 10 23.46 1.34 4.34
N GLN A 11 23.09 1.67 3.10
CA GLN A 11 23.19 3.05 2.58
C GLN A 11 22.29 4.02 3.36
N ALA A 12 21.05 3.61 3.61
CA ALA A 12 20.10 4.32 4.43
C ALA A 12 20.58 4.39 5.88
N LEU A 13 21.24 3.38 6.48
CA LEU A 13 21.82 3.47 7.82
C LEU A 13 22.91 4.54 7.91
N ASP A 14 23.65 4.77 6.82
CA ASP A 14 24.66 5.82 6.73
C ASP A 14 24.00 7.20 6.58
N GLU A 15 22.98 7.35 5.75
CA GLU A 15 22.21 8.61 5.58
C GLU A 15 21.31 8.94 6.78
N LEU A 16 20.69 7.91 7.39
CA LEU A 16 19.85 7.95 8.59
C LEU A 16 20.66 7.98 9.88
N SER A 17 21.99 7.95 9.82
CA SER A 17 22.85 8.02 11.01
C SER A 17 22.53 9.26 11.86
N ILE A 18 22.12 10.36 11.21
CA ILE A 18 21.69 11.63 11.81
C ILE A 18 20.28 11.53 12.44
N HIS A 19 19.47 10.58 12.00
CA HIS A 19 18.07 10.38 12.42
C HIS A 19 17.84 9.12 13.28
N ARG A 20 18.92 8.48 13.79
CA ARG A 20 18.82 7.20 14.52
C ARG A 20 17.90 7.22 15.74
N GLU A 21 17.73 8.38 16.37
CA GLU A 21 16.90 8.54 17.57
C GLU A 21 15.45 8.92 17.26
N ASN A 22 15.15 9.25 16.00
CA ASN A 22 13.82 9.67 15.62
C ASN A 22 12.88 8.47 15.56
N LYS A 23 11.67 8.65 16.09
CA LYS A 23 10.58 7.71 15.84
C LYS A 23 10.22 7.78 14.37
N VAL A 24 10.08 6.62 13.73
CA VAL A 24 9.69 6.51 12.33
C VAL A 24 8.42 5.67 12.18
N CYS A 25 7.59 6.01 11.19
CA CYS A 25 6.43 5.23 10.78
C CYS A 25 6.76 4.49 9.48
N VAL A 26 6.66 3.16 9.49
CA VAL A 26 6.90 2.29 8.33
C VAL A 26 5.57 1.99 7.64
N ILE A 27 5.52 2.31 6.35
CA ILE A 27 4.31 2.30 5.53
C ILE A 27 4.58 1.46 4.29
N SER A 28 3.92 0.31 4.20
CA SER A 28 4.03 -0.56 3.03
C SER A 28 2.96 -0.25 1.99
N ILE A 29 3.31 -0.35 0.72
CA ILE A 29 2.46 -0.04 -0.42
C ILE A 29 2.34 -1.32 -1.24
N VAL A 30 1.12 -1.80 -1.43
CA VAL A 30 0.79 -2.98 -2.24
C VAL A 30 -0.18 -2.55 -3.33
N SER A 31 0.31 -2.48 -4.55
CA SER A 31 -0.45 -2.02 -5.71
C SER A 31 -0.82 -3.16 -6.66
N LYS A 32 -2.00 -3.03 -7.26
CA LYS A 32 -2.36 -3.69 -8.52
C LYS A 32 -2.53 -2.63 -9.59
N SER A 33 -2.05 -2.87 -10.80
CA SER A 33 -2.24 -1.93 -11.92
C SER A 33 -3.06 -2.57 -13.03
N ALA A 34 -3.84 -1.75 -13.74
CA ALA A 34 -4.55 -2.20 -14.92
C ALA A 34 -3.65 -2.04 -16.15
N LEU A 35 -3.79 -2.93 -17.14
CA LEU A 35 -3.04 -2.83 -18.39
C LEU A 35 -3.33 -1.49 -19.10
N GLY A 36 -2.28 -0.77 -19.48
CA GLY A 36 -2.37 0.55 -20.12
C GLY A 36 -2.28 1.73 -19.16
N GLU A 37 -2.16 1.50 -17.85
CA GLU A 37 -1.81 2.55 -16.89
C GLU A 37 -0.32 2.92 -17.04
N ASN A 38 0.01 3.96 -17.81
CA ASN A 38 1.42 4.37 -17.95
C ASN A 38 2.03 4.95 -16.65
N LEU A 39 1.17 5.34 -15.70
CA LEU A 39 1.59 5.89 -14.42
C LEU A 39 1.48 4.82 -13.33
N SER A 40 2.54 4.71 -12.54
CA SER A 40 2.51 3.93 -11.31
C SER A 40 1.53 4.57 -10.34
N LYS A 41 0.72 3.76 -9.66
CA LYS A 41 -0.18 4.29 -8.60
C LYS A 41 0.58 4.86 -7.42
N VAL A 42 1.86 4.50 -7.30
CA VAL A 42 2.78 5.11 -6.35
C VAL A 42 3.01 6.60 -6.66
N ALA A 43 2.77 7.05 -7.89
CA ALA A 43 2.79 8.48 -8.23
C ALA A 43 1.77 9.31 -7.44
N LEU A 44 0.66 8.71 -6.98
CA LEU A 44 -0.30 9.36 -6.07
C LEU A 44 0.36 9.72 -4.74
N LEU A 45 1.28 8.89 -4.28
CA LEU A 45 2.01 9.12 -3.02
C LEU A 45 3.12 10.14 -3.22
N ASN A 46 3.73 10.20 -4.42
CA ASN A 46 4.69 11.26 -4.76
C ASN A 46 4.05 12.65 -4.65
N GLN A 47 2.80 12.79 -5.07
CA GLN A 47 2.04 14.03 -4.90
C GLN A 47 1.76 14.35 -3.43
N LEU A 48 1.46 13.33 -2.61
CA LEU A 48 1.20 13.51 -1.19
C LEU A 48 2.42 14.02 -0.41
N VAL A 49 3.60 13.49 -0.72
CA VAL A 49 4.87 13.86 -0.05
C VAL A 49 5.52 15.07 -0.74
N GLU A 50 4.96 15.56 -1.84
CA GLU A 50 5.52 16.65 -2.66
C GLU A 50 6.96 16.37 -3.12
N LYS A 51 7.32 15.07 -3.20
CA LYS A 51 8.63 14.55 -3.59
C LYS A 51 8.46 13.37 -4.54
N GLN A 52 9.38 13.23 -5.49
CA GLN A 52 9.44 12.05 -6.34
C GLN A 52 10.06 10.88 -5.55
N MET A 53 9.24 10.15 -4.79
CA MET A 53 9.70 9.02 -3.96
C MET A 53 10.08 7.81 -4.81
N PHE A 54 9.21 7.48 -5.75
CA PHE A 54 9.35 6.34 -6.65
C PHE A 54 9.17 6.77 -8.10
N THR A 55 9.65 5.96 -9.05
CA THR A 55 9.51 6.28 -10.47
C THR A 55 8.02 6.35 -10.82
N SER A 56 7.55 7.55 -11.18
CA SER A 56 6.14 7.81 -11.48
C SER A 56 5.64 7.05 -12.73
N TYR A 57 6.55 6.65 -13.60
CA TYR A 57 6.25 5.85 -14.77
C TYR A 57 6.33 4.38 -14.43
N ALA A 58 5.39 3.58 -14.97
CA ALA A 58 5.58 2.14 -15.00
C ALA A 58 6.92 1.87 -15.69
N SER A 59 7.88 1.35 -14.93
CA SER A 59 9.20 1.09 -15.46
C SER A 59 9.06 0.14 -16.65
N MET A 60 9.58 0.53 -17.82
CA MET A 60 9.75 -0.40 -18.94
C MET A 60 10.76 -1.52 -18.61
N LYS A 61 11.35 -1.51 -17.40
CA LYS A 61 12.13 -2.64 -16.90
C LYS A 61 11.21 -3.85 -16.79
N LYS A 62 11.63 -4.92 -17.47
CA LYS A 62 10.99 -6.22 -17.45
C LYS A 62 10.85 -6.71 -16.01
N PHE A 63 9.65 -7.11 -15.62
CA PHE A 63 9.45 -7.78 -14.35
C PHE A 63 10.21 -9.11 -14.34
N ASP A 64 11.30 -9.18 -13.59
CA ASP A 64 12.08 -10.40 -13.43
C ASP A 64 11.70 -11.13 -12.15
N ASN A 65 11.67 -10.43 -11.01
CA ASN A 65 11.30 -10.95 -9.69
C ASN A 65 10.54 -9.91 -8.87
N CYS A 66 9.86 -10.38 -7.81
CA CYS A 66 9.28 -9.46 -6.83
C CYS A 66 10.41 -8.74 -6.08
N SER A 67 10.25 -7.44 -5.83
CA SER A 67 11.21 -6.61 -5.11
C SER A 67 10.50 -5.62 -4.20
N ILE A 68 11.23 -5.03 -3.24
CA ILE A 68 10.74 -3.97 -2.36
C ILE A 68 11.64 -2.76 -2.58
N GLU A 69 11.09 -1.69 -3.12
CA GLU A 69 11.75 -0.39 -3.16
C GLU A 69 11.49 0.35 -1.85
N VAL A 70 12.47 1.11 -1.38
CA VAL A 70 12.39 1.82 -0.10
C VAL A 70 12.67 3.29 -0.32
N PHE A 71 11.91 4.14 0.35
CA PHE A 71 12.11 5.59 0.38
C PHE A 71 11.95 6.11 1.81
N PHE A 72 12.89 6.93 2.27
CA PHE A 72 12.77 7.61 3.56
C PHE A 72 12.41 9.08 3.35
N ASP A 73 11.30 9.48 3.96
CA ASP A 73 10.90 10.87 4.03
C ASP A 73 11.28 11.46 5.39
N ALA A 74 12.34 12.27 5.39
CA ALA A 74 12.84 12.94 6.60
C ALA A 74 11.86 13.99 7.14
N ASP A 75 10.99 14.58 6.31
CA ASP A 75 10.09 15.65 6.77
C ASP A 75 8.94 15.08 7.61
N ASN A 76 8.36 13.98 7.14
CA ASN A 76 7.27 13.29 7.84
C ASN A 76 7.73 12.09 8.70
N GLN A 77 9.05 11.84 8.77
CA GLN A 77 9.65 10.70 9.47
C GLN A 77 9.02 9.34 9.07
N CYS A 78 8.73 9.19 7.77
CA CYS A 78 8.07 8.01 7.24
C CYS A 78 9.01 7.19 6.36
N ILE A 79 9.01 5.87 6.54
CA ILE A 79 9.69 4.92 5.64
C ILE A 79 8.63 4.27 4.76
N PHE A 80 8.68 4.53 3.46
CA PHE A 80 7.80 3.93 2.47
C PHE A 80 8.44 2.68 1.87
N LEU A 81 7.70 1.57 1.87
CA LEU A 81 8.12 0.30 1.28
C LEU A 81 7.18 -0.03 0.11
N ASN A 82 7.64 0.20 -1.12
CA ASN A 82 6.87 -0.08 -2.32
C ASN A 82 7.11 -1.50 -2.80
N PHE A 83 6.06 -2.33 -2.79
CA PHE A 83 6.14 -3.72 -3.21
C PHE A 83 5.85 -3.88 -4.71
N GLN A 84 6.89 -4.23 -5.47
CA GLN A 84 6.75 -4.56 -6.89
C GLN A 84 6.32 -6.02 -7.03
N SER A 85 5.09 -6.20 -7.51
CA SER A 85 4.44 -7.50 -7.59
C SER A 85 4.09 -7.86 -9.05
N PRO A 86 3.92 -9.15 -9.38
CA PRO A 86 3.50 -9.57 -10.72
C PRO A 86 2.06 -9.10 -11.06
N TYR A 87 1.32 -8.54 -10.09
CA TYR A 87 -0.02 -8.01 -10.30
C TYR A 87 -0.02 -6.55 -10.80
N GLU A 88 1.17 -5.94 -10.94
CA GLU A 88 1.35 -4.68 -11.66
C GLU A 88 1.52 -4.96 -13.15
N LEU A 89 0.38 -5.05 -13.87
CA LEU A 89 0.31 -5.52 -15.25
C LEU A 89 1.16 -4.72 -16.25
N ASN A 90 1.55 -3.49 -15.92
CA ASN A 90 2.42 -2.69 -16.80
C ASN A 90 3.86 -3.21 -16.86
N SER A 91 4.30 -3.90 -15.81
CA SER A 91 5.61 -4.55 -15.75
C SER A 91 5.57 -6.01 -16.19
N PHE A 92 4.36 -6.58 -16.30
CA PHE A 92 4.11 -8.00 -16.58
C PHE A 92 4.19 -8.31 -18.07
N GLU A 93 5.27 -8.98 -18.50
CA GLU A 93 5.38 -9.53 -19.86
C GLU A 93 4.97 -10.99 -19.92
N PHE A 94 3.96 -11.33 -20.74
CA PHE A 94 3.56 -12.71 -21.03
C PHE A 94 4.63 -13.55 -21.74
N ARG A 95 5.73 -12.94 -22.21
CA ARG A 95 6.66 -13.53 -23.20
C ARG A 95 7.61 -14.61 -22.67
N ARG A 96 7.67 -14.86 -21.36
CA ARG A 96 8.62 -15.85 -20.80
C ARG A 96 8.08 -17.29 -20.74
N ALA A 97 6.83 -17.50 -21.17
CA ALA A 97 6.16 -18.80 -21.10
C ALA A 97 6.56 -19.81 -22.20
N GLU A 98 7.46 -19.46 -23.13
CA GLU A 98 7.84 -20.36 -24.23
C GLU A 98 8.91 -21.40 -23.83
N SER A 99 9.67 -21.18 -22.74
CA SER A 99 10.77 -22.08 -22.33
C SER A 99 10.60 -22.74 -20.95
N GLU A 100 9.69 -22.26 -20.11
CA GLU A 100 9.43 -22.79 -18.76
C GLU A 100 7.95 -23.18 -18.61
N ASN A 101 7.68 -24.20 -17.79
CA ASN A 101 6.30 -24.54 -17.42
C ASN A 101 5.67 -23.33 -16.69
N TYR A 102 4.75 -22.64 -17.37
CA TYR A 102 4.07 -21.44 -16.85
C TYR A 102 3.48 -21.66 -15.44
N HIS A 103 2.95 -22.86 -15.15
CA HIS A 103 2.39 -23.15 -13.83
C HIS A 103 3.49 -23.14 -12.76
N GLN A 104 4.64 -23.75 -13.03
CA GLN A 104 5.76 -23.76 -12.08
C GLN A 104 6.29 -22.35 -11.86
N TRP A 105 6.49 -21.61 -12.95
CA TRP A 105 6.92 -20.22 -12.88
C TRP A 105 5.96 -19.35 -12.06
N TRP A 106 4.65 -19.44 -12.33
CA TRP A 106 3.64 -18.68 -11.59
C TRP A 106 3.57 -19.08 -10.11
N MET A 107 3.66 -20.37 -9.80
CA MET A 107 3.72 -20.84 -8.41
C MET A 107 4.93 -20.25 -7.67
N ASP A 108 6.09 -20.17 -8.33
CA ASP A 108 7.28 -19.60 -7.71
C ASP A 108 7.14 -18.09 -7.51
N LYS A 109 6.46 -17.37 -8.41
CA LYS A 109 6.10 -15.96 -8.19
C LYS A 109 5.10 -15.78 -7.06
N GLU A 110 4.06 -16.61 -6.96
CA GLU A 110 3.10 -16.56 -5.84
C GLU A 110 3.79 -16.81 -4.49
N LYS A 111 4.73 -17.76 -4.42
CA LYS A 111 5.55 -17.96 -3.21
C LYS A 111 6.35 -16.72 -2.85
N GLN A 112 7.01 -16.09 -3.84
CA GLN A 112 7.75 -14.85 -3.61
C GLN A 112 6.81 -13.74 -3.10
N VAL A 113 5.63 -13.57 -3.71
CA VAL A 113 4.64 -12.57 -3.26
C VAL A 113 4.27 -12.79 -1.80
N VAL A 114 3.91 -14.02 -1.44
CA VAL A 114 3.48 -14.33 -0.08
C VAL A 114 4.62 -14.10 0.94
N ALA A 115 5.86 -14.45 0.58
CA ALA A 115 7.02 -14.21 1.43
C ALA A 115 7.30 -12.71 1.66
N HIS A 116 7.29 -11.90 0.59
CA HIS A 116 7.49 -10.46 0.70
C HIS A 116 6.37 -9.79 1.49
N LEU A 117 5.11 -10.17 1.23
CA LEU A 117 3.98 -9.64 2.00
C LEU A 117 4.12 -10.01 3.48
N LEU A 118 4.47 -11.25 3.82
CA LEU A 118 4.69 -11.63 5.21
C LEU A 118 5.75 -10.75 5.87
N TYR A 119 6.85 -10.46 5.17
CA TYR A 119 7.86 -9.51 5.65
C TYR A 119 7.29 -8.10 5.87
N LEU A 120 6.57 -7.54 4.90
CA LEU A 120 5.97 -6.20 5.00
C LEU A 120 4.97 -6.11 6.16
N PHE A 121 4.13 -7.12 6.35
CA PHE A 121 3.17 -7.20 7.47
C PHE A 121 3.86 -7.36 8.84
N SER A 122 5.09 -7.85 8.89
CA SER A 122 5.85 -7.99 10.14
C SER A 122 6.54 -6.70 10.57
N ILE A 123 6.90 -5.80 9.65
CA ILE A 123 7.67 -4.58 9.96
C ILE A 123 6.87 -3.28 9.89
N SER A 124 5.72 -3.29 9.20
CA SER A 124 4.95 -2.06 8.95
C SER A 124 3.97 -1.74 10.06
N GLN A 125 3.71 -0.45 10.27
CA GLN A 125 2.59 0.05 11.05
C GLN A 125 1.34 0.20 10.16
N ILE A 126 1.51 0.63 8.91
CA ILE A 126 0.42 0.83 7.95
C ILE A 126 0.73 0.07 6.66
N VAL A 127 -0.28 -0.59 6.08
CA VAL A 127 -0.19 -1.23 4.78
C VAL A 127 -1.30 -0.68 3.87
N LEU A 128 -0.90 0.01 2.81
CA LEU A 128 -1.78 0.60 1.80
C LEU A 128 -2.01 -0.40 0.66
N PHE A 129 -3.27 -0.69 0.34
CA PHE A 129 -3.65 -1.46 -0.83
C PHE A 129 -4.23 -0.54 -1.91
N LEU A 130 -3.49 -0.37 -3.01
CA LEU A 130 -3.92 0.49 -4.13
C LEU A 130 -4.61 -0.37 -5.18
N GLN A 131 -5.90 -0.10 -5.43
CA GLN A 131 -6.75 -0.84 -6.35
C GLN A 131 -7.10 -0.01 -7.60
N PRO A 132 -7.03 -0.59 -8.82
CA PRO A 132 -7.40 0.09 -10.06
C PRO A 132 -8.87 0.47 -10.18
N THR A 133 -9.73 -0.13 -9.36
CA THR A 133 -11.19 -0.01 -9.48
C THR A 133 -11.79 0.13 -8.10
N CYS A 134 -12.94 0.81 -7.98
CA CYS A 134 -13.74 0.89 -6.76
C CYS A 134 -14.51 -0.41 -6.45
N ARG A 135 -13.78 -1.53 -6.41
CA ARG A 135 -14.27 -2.86 -6.05
C ARG A 135 -13.22 -3.57 -5.22
N PHE A 136 -13.66 -4.17 -4.12
CA PHE A 136 -12.80 -4.99 -3.30
C PHE A 136 -12.50 -6.32 -3.98
N ASP A 137 -11.22 -6.69 -4.07
CA ASP A 137 -10.81 -7.97 -4.64
C ASP A 137 -10.89 -9.08 -3.59
N LEU A 138 -11.82 -10.02 -3.80
CA LEU A 138 -12.05 -11.17 -2.92
C LEU A 138 -10.86 -12.12 -2.85
N SER A 139 -9.94 -12.09 -3.81
CA SER A 139 -8.71 -12.89 -3.79
C SER A 139 -7.84 -12.55 -2.57
N TYR A 140 -7.93 -11.31 -2.07
CA TYR A 140 -7.24 -10.92 -0.84
C TYR A 140 -7.70 -11.68 0.39
N LEU A 141 -8.96 -12.13 0.45
CA LEU A 141 -9.43 -12.92 1.59
C LEU A 141 -8.63 -14.21 1.74
N ARG A 142 -8.30 -14.86 0.62
CA ARG A 142 -7.45 -16.05 0.60
C ARG A 142 -6.00 -15.69 0.97
N LEU A 143 -5.50 -14.58 0.41
CA LEU A 143 -4.15 -14.10 0.69
C LEU A 143 -3.92 -13.82 2.18
N PHE A 144 -4.78 -13.03 2.82
CA PHE A 144 -4.68 -12.71 4.25
C PHE A 144 -4.75 -13.96 5.14
N ARG A 145 -5.63 -14.92 4.81
CA ARG A 145 -5.71 -16.19 5.55
C ARG A 145 -4.42 -17.00 5.42
N ASN A 146 -3.86 -17.07 4.21
CA ASN A 146 -2.60 -17.77 3.97
C ASN A 146 -1.42 -17.07 4.67
N LEU A 147 -1.40 -15.74 4.67
CA LEU A 147 -0.38 -14.96 5.38
C LEU A 147 -0.46 -15.19 6.89
N ASN A 148 -1.67 -15.18 7.47
CA ASN A 148 -1.81 -15.45 8.90
C ASN A 148 -1.36 -16.87 9.26
N TYR A 149 -1.75 -17.86 8.44
CA TYR A 149 -1.32 -19.24 8.62
C TYR A 149 0.21 -19.38 8.58
N LEU A 150 0.87 -18.74 7.60
CA LEU A 150 2.32 -18.79 7.49
C LEU A 150 3.01 -18.02 8.62
N ARG A 151 2.46 -16.89 9.05
CA ARG A 151 2.94 -16.16 10.24
C ARG A 151 2.98 -17.08 11.45
N GLU A 152 1.89 -17.78 11.74
CA GLU A 152 1.83 -18.71 12.88
C GLU A 152 2.86 -19.84 12.77
N LYS A 153 3.08 -20.36 11.54
CA LYS A 153 4.08 -21.40 11.30
C LYS A 153 5.53 -20.93 11.46
N CYS A 154 5.81 -19.70 11.06
CA CYS A 154 7.14 -19.11 11.16
C CYS A 154 7.41 -18.42 12.50
N LEU A 155 6.39 -18.31 13.37
CA LEU A 155 6.44 -17.48 14.58
C LEU A 155 7.66 -17.82 15.45
N THR A 156 7.83 -19.08 15.86
CA THR A 156 8.94 -19.48 16.74
C THR A 156 10.30 -19.12 16.15
N SER A 157 10.52 -19.44 14.87
CA SER A 157 11.78 -19.11 14.19
C SER A 157 12.03 -17.60 14.12
N VAL A 158 10.98 -16.80 13.91
CA VAL A 158 11.11 -15.33 13.91
C VAL A 158 11.33 -14.79 15.32
N GLN A 159 10.69 -15.36 16.35
CA GLN A 159 10.89 -14.99 17.74
C GLN A 159 12.34 -15.23 18.17
N ASP A 160 12.92 -16.37 17.79
CA ASP A 160 14.32 -16.71 18.08
C ASP A 160 15.26 -15.67 17.44
N ILE A 161 15.10 -15.39 16.14
CA ILE A 161 15.90 -14.39 15.41
C ILE A 161 15.76 -12.99 16.05
N LEU A 162 14.55 -12.58 16.42
CA LEU A 162 14.31 -11.27 17.04
C LEU A 162 14.79 -11.21 18.50
N SER A 163 14.90 -12.34 19.18
CA SER A 163 15.40 -12.40 20.56
C SER A 163 16.92 -12.21 20.63
N ASP A 164 17.64 -12.59 19.58
CA ASP A 164 19.08 -12.40 19.44
C ASP A 164 19.47 -10.92 19.20
N ILE A 165 18.52 -10.08 18.77
CA ILE A 165 18.76 -8.66 18.48
C ILE A 165 18.50 -7.82 19.74
N THR A 166 19.58 -7.38 20.38
CA THR A 166 19.53 -6.64 21.66
C THR A 166 18.80 -5.29 21.61
N SER A 167 18.73 -4.66 20.43
CA SER A 167 18.09 -3.35 20.24
C SER A 167 16.58 -3.42 19.98
N VAL A 168 16.01 -4.62 19.80
CA VAL A 168 14.59 -4.80 19.48
C VAL A 168 13.74 -4.83 20.75
N PRO A 169 12.59 -4.12 20.80
CA PRO A 169 11.69 -4.20 21.95
C PRO A 169 11.23 -5.64 22.21
N LYS A 170 11.21 -6.06 23.50
CA LYS A 170 10.76 -7.41 23.89
C LYS A 170 9.37 -7.79 23.37
N GLY A 171 8.49 -6.80 23.18
CA GLY A 171 7.17 -7.00 22.59
C GLY A 171 7.22 -7.51 21.15
N TRP A 172 8.21 -7.06 20.37
CA TRP A 172 8.40 -7.50 18.99
C TRP A 172 8.89 -8.93 18.92
N SER A 173 9.87 -9.28 19.76
CA SER A 173 10.37 -10.66 19.84
C SER A 173 9.29 -11.62 20.35
N LYS A 174 8.34 -11.17 21.18
CA LYS A 174 7.20 -11.99 21.61
C LYS A 174 6.15 -12.19 20.51
N GLU A 175 5.80 -11.13 19.78
CA GLU A 175 4.76 -11.19 18.74
C GLU A 175 5.27 -11.61 17.37
N GLY A 176 6.60 -11.72 17.20
CA GLY A 176 7.24 -12.00 15.91
C GLY A 176 7.11 -10.87 14.88
N ARG A 177 6.77 -9.65 15.32
CA ARG A 177 6.51 -8.46 14.46
C ARG A 177 6.55 -7.16 15.26
N ALA A 178 6.74 -6.04 14.57
CA ALA A 178 6.77 -4.70 15.17
C ALA A 178 5.43 -4.26 15.80
N GLY A 179 4.33 -4.73 15.22
CA GLY A 179 2.96 -4.46 15.66
C GLY A 179 1.97 -5.11 14.71
N CYS A 180 0.68 -5.06 15.04
CA CYS A 180 -0.35 -5.46 14.08
C CYS A 180 -0.59 -4.28 13.12
N PRO A 181 -0.27 -4.40 11.83
CA PRO A 181 -0.41 -3.28 10.90
C PRO A 181 -1.89 -2.97 10.62
N ARG A 182 -2.19 -1.68 10.49
CA ARG A 182 -3.44 -1.20 9.92
C ARG A 182 -3.44 -1.34 8.41
N VAL A 183 -4.53 -1.87 7.86
CA VAL A 183 -4.71 -1.94 6.41
C VAL A 183 -5.65 -0.84 5.95
N LEU A 184 -5.19 -0.04 4.98
CA LEU A 184 -5.98 0.99 4.32
C LEU A 184 -6.17 0.63 2.84
N PHE A 185 -7.36 0.84 2.30
CA PHE A 185 -7.68 0.56 0.90
C PHE A 185 -7.86 1.86 0.13
N LEU A 186 -7.08 2.03 -0.93
CA LEU A 186 -7.12 3.20 -1.80
C LEU A 186 -7.64 2.75 -3.17
N PHE A 187 -8.75 3.33 -3.60
CA PHE A 187 -9.44 2.93 -4.81
C PHE A 187 -9.36 4.02 -5.88
N SER A 188 -9.00 3.60 -7.09
CA SER A 188 -9.04 4.43 -8.28
C SER A 188 -10.28 4.12 -9.14
N ARG A 189 -10.49 4.97 -10.15
CA ARG A 189 -11.48 4.92 -11.21
C ARG A 189 -12.88 4.72 -10.65
N PRO A 190 -13.44 5.74 -9.98
CA PRO A 190 -14.84 5.71 -9.61
C PRO A 190 -15.71 5.50 -10.88
N PRO A 191 -16.78 4.70 -10.79
CA PRO A 191 -17.62 4.40 -11.95
C PRO A 191 -18.10 5.67 -12.65
N SER A 192 -18.08 5.70 -13.98
CA SER A 192 -18.42 6.91 -14.76
C SER A 192 -19.81 7.47 -14.48
N PHE A 193 -20.78 6.63 -14.10
CA PHE A 193 -22.14 7.06 -13.72
C PHE A 193 -22.21 7.73 -12.34
N MET A 194 -21.17 7.57 -11.52
CA MET A 194 -20.95 8.26 -10.25
C MET A 194 -20.08 9.51 -10.43
N LYS A 195 -19.92 10.02 -11.66
CA LYS A 195 -19.53 11.40 -11.93
C LYS A 195 -20.82 12.22 -11.92
N PRO A 196 -21.29 12.71 -10.76
CA PRO A 196 -22.53 13.44 -10.71
C PRO A 196 -22.35 14.75 -11.48
N ASP A 197 -23.33 15.12 -12.30
CA ASP A 197 -23.50 16.52 -12.67
C ASP A 197 -23.81 17.30 -11.38
N GLY A 198 -22.91 18.19 -10.96
CA GLY A 198 -23.03 18.88 -9.66
C GLY A 198 -21.75 19.57 -9.18
N THR A 199 -21.88 20.32 -8.08
CA THR A 199 -20.76 21.05 -7.46
C THR A 199 -19.70 20.08 -6.90
N VAL A 200 -18.46 20.57 -6.73
CA VAL A 200 -17.34 19.79 -6.16
C VAL A 200 -17.72 19.08 -4.85
N GLU A 201 -18.47 19.77 -4.00
CA GLU A 201 -18.92 19.26 -2.69
C GLU A 201 -19.86 18.06 -2.82
N THR A 202 -20.78 18.10 -3.78
CA THR A 202 -21.70 16.97 -4.05
C THR A 202 -20.94 15.74 -4.56
N ARG A 203 -19.88 15.95 -5.36
CA ARG A 203 -18.98 14.88 -5.83
C ARG A 203 -18.19 14.28 -4.68
N LYS A 204 -17.56 15.12 -3.84
CA LYS A 204 -16.88 14.71 -2.61
C LYS A 204 -17.80 13.89 -1.70
N GLY A 205 -19.03 14.35 -1.48
CA GLY A 205 -20.02 13.63 -0.66
C GLY A 205 -20.40 12.27 -1.23
N SER A 206 -20.46 12.13 -2.55
CA SER A 206 -20.76 10.86 -3.22
C SER A 206 -19.61 9.85 -3.07
N TYR A 207 -18.36 10.30 -3.23
CA TYR A 207 -17.18 9.44 -3.02
C TYR A 207 -17.02 9.02 -1.55
N LYS A 208 -17.27 9.92 -0.60
CA LYS A 208 -17.29 9.57 0.83
C LYS A 208 -18.36 8.52 1.16
N LYS A 209 -19.56 8.64 0.60
CA LYS A 209 -20.62 7.63 0.76
C LYS A 209 -20.21 6.27 0.19
N LEU A 210 -19.62 6.26 -1.01
CA LEU A 210 -19.14 5.02 -1.62
C LEU A 210 -18.00 4.39 -0.80
N ALA A 211 -17.06 5.20 -0.30
CA ALA A 211 -15.99 4.73 0.58
C ALA A 211 -16.55 4.09 1.85
N ALA A 212 -17.51 4.73 2.53
CA ALA A 212 -18.18 4.15 3.70
C ALA A 212 -18.92 2.84 3.38
N CYS A 213 -19.58 2.75 2.22
CA CYS A 213 -20.19 1.49 1.77
C CYS A 213 -19.15 0.38 1.51
N LEU A 214 -17.96 0.73 1.00
CA LEU A 214 -16.87 -0.23 0.81
C LEU A 214 -16.26 -0.65 2.15
N GLU A 215 -16.11 0.26 3.11
CA GLU A 215 -15.65 -0.04 4.47
C GLU A 215 -16.56 -1.07 5.14
N ASP A 216 -17.87 -0.82 5.14
CA ASP A 216 -18.86 -1.75 5.69
C ASP A 216 -18.77 -3.14 5.04
N GLN A 217 -18.62 -3.18 3.71
CA GLN A 217 -18.49 -4.44 2.98
C GLN A 217 -17.21 -5.18 3.35
N ILE A 218 -16.07 -4.49 3.34
CA ILE A 218 -14.75 -5.07 3.63
C ILE A 218 -14.71 -5.55 5.08
N PHE A 219 -15.20 -4.75 6.03
CA PHE A 219 -15.28 -5.12 7.43
C PHE A 219 -16.10 -6.39 7.63
N ARG A 220 -17.30 -6.47 7.03
CA ARG A 220 -18.15 -7.68 7.09
C ARG A 220 -17.46 -8.90 6.48
N LEU A 221 -16.78 -8.72 5.34
CA LEU A 221 -16.03 -9.80 4.70
C LEU A 221 -14.87 -10.28 5.58
N PHE A 222 -14.10 -9.38 6.17
CA PHE A 222 -12.96 -9.72 7.04
C PHE A 222 -13.41 -10.41 8.33
N ARG A 223 -14.50 -9.94 8.95
CA ARG A 223 -15.11 -10.59 10.12
C ARG A 223 -15.64 -11.98 9.77
N LYS A 224 -16.42 -12.12 8.69
CA LYS A 224 -16.99 -13.41 8.27
C LYS A 224 -15.93 -14.43 7.89
N SER A 225 -14.82 -13.98 7.32
CA SER A 225 -13.67 -14.82 6.94
C SER A 225 -12.65 -15.03 8.06
N ARG A 226 -12.88 -14.47 9.26
CA ARG A 226 -12.00 -14.52 10.44
C ARG A 226 -10.59 -14.00 10.18
N ILE A 227 -10.44 -13.03 9.27
CA ILE A 227 -9.16 -12.34 9.03
C ILE A 227 -8.88 -11.35 10.14
N VAL A 228 -9.92 -10.61 10.57
CA VAL A 228 -9.88 -9.70 11.71
C VAL A 228 -10.73 -10.29 12.82
N THR A 229 -10.14 -10.37 14.01
CA THR A 229 -10.79 -10.84 15.24
C THR A 229 -10.78 -9.74 16.29
N ASN A 230 -11.39 -9.99 17.44
CA ASN A 230 -11.42 -9.02 18.54
C ASN A 230 -10.03 -8.78 19.15
N ASN A 231 -9.10 -9.71 18.93
CA ASN A 231 -7.72 -9.57 19.37
C ASN A 231 -6.82 -9.34 18.16
N SER A 232 -6.30 -8.12 18.06
CA SER A 232 -5.36 -7.73 17.00
C SER A 232 -4.05 -8.51 17.03
N SER A 233 -3.63 -9.07 18.18
CA SER A 233 -2.38 -9.85 18.28
C SER A 233 -2.42 -11.18 17.51
N ILE A 234 -3.60 -11.77 17.40
CA ILE A 234 -3.85 -13.05 16.70
C ILE A 234 -4.05 -12.80 15.19
N SER A 235 -4.53 -11.61 14.83
CA SER A 235 -4.86 -11.27 13.44
C SER A 235 -3.61 -10.81 12.66
N ILE A 236 -3.55 -11.08 11.36
CA ILE A 236 -2.45 -10.63 10.49
C ILE A 236 -2.43 -9.10 10.34
N CYS A 237 -3.60 -8.46 10.43
CA CYS A 237 -3.78 -7.02 10.33
C CYS A 237 -4.99 -6.55 11.16
N SER A 238 -5.09 -5.24 11.36
CA SER A 238 -6.27 -4.58 11.92
C SER A 238 -6.99 -3.71 10.88
N LEU A 239 -8.28 -3.47 11.13
CA LEU A 239 -9.06 -2.45 10.44
C LEU A 239 -9.46 -1.37 11.46
N PRO A 240 -9.25 -0.08 11.16
CA PRO A 240 -9.71 1.01 11.99
C PRO A 240 -11.21 0.95 12.26
N SER A 241 -11.62 1.09 13.52
CA SER A 241 -13.04 1.09 13.93
C SER A 241 -13.63 2.50 14.07
N LYS A 242 -12.79 3.50 14.35
CA LYS A 242 -13.17 4.91 14.61
C LYS A 242 -12.74 5.88 13.51
N GLN A 243 -11.91 5.43 12.56
CA GLN A 243 -11.40 6.23 11.46
C GLN A 243 -11.74 5.56 10.13
N SER A 244 -11.88 6.36 9.09
CA SER A 244 -12.06 5.84 7.73
C SER A 244 -10.80 5.09 7.31
N PHE A 245 -10.97 3.94 6.67
CA PHE A 245 -9.90 3.10 6.14
C PHE A 245 -10.02 2.82 4.64
N CYS A 246 -11.06 3.33 3.98
CA CYS A 246 -11.14 3.36 2.53
C CYS A 246 -11.12 4.79 2.00
N TYR A 247 -10.34 5.03 0.96
CA TYR A 247 -10.34 6.29 0.22
C TYR A 247 -10.57 6.04 -1.26
N ILE A 248 -11.28 6.97 -1.92
CA ILE A 248 -11.56 6.91 -3.36
C ILE A 248 -11.01 8.17 -4.00
N PHE A 249 -10.07 8.01 -4.93
CA PHE A 249 -9.48 9.12 -5.64
C PHE A 249 -10.49 9.78 -6.58
N GLY A 250 -10.53 11.11 -6.51
CA GLY A 250 -11.29 11.91 -7.46
C GLY A 250 -10.63 11.91 -8.86
N PRO A 251 -11.38 12.21 -9.93
CA PRO A 251 -10.86 12.22 -11.30
C PRO A 251 -9.71 13.22 -11.53
N ASN A 252 -9.57 14.23 -10.66
CA ASN A 252 -8.50 15.23 -10.73
C ASN A 252 -7.32 14.92 -9.79
N GLU A 253 -7.47 13.98 -8.85
CA GLU A 253 -6.39 13.49 -7.99
C GLU A 253 -5.65 12.32 -8.64
N GLU A 254 -6.29 11.62 -9.58
CA GLU A 254 -5.64 10.53 -10.29
C GLU A 254 -4.53 11.04 -11.21
N PRO A 255 -3.40 10.32 -11.32
CA PRO A 255 -2.33 10.70 -12.24
C PRO A 255 -2.88 10.67 -13.66
N LYS A 256 -2.89 11.82 -14.33
CA LYS A 256 -3.34 11.93 -15.73
C LYS A 256 -2.28 11.30 -16.63
N GLU A 257 -2.69 10.41 -17.53
CA GLU A 257 -1.80 9.88 -18.57
C GLU A 257 -1.07 11.03 -19.29
N PHE A 258 0.26 10.97 -19.35
CA PHE A 258 1.11 12.02 -19.93
C PHE A 258 0.64 12.49 -21.32
N GLY A 259 0.22 11.54 -22.18
CA GLY A 259 -0.34 11.87 -23.49
C GLY A 259 -1.66 12.65 -23.41
N ARG A 260 -2.56 12.31 -22.48
CA ARG A 260 -3.80 13.06 -22.25
C ARG A 260 -3.53 14.42 -21.64
N GLU A 261 -2.54 14.51 -20.76
CA GLU A 261 -2.12 15.77 -20.16
C GLU A 261 -1.59 16.74 -21.23
N ILE A 262 -0.66 16.29 -22.09
CA ILE A 262 -0.19 17.07 -23.24
C ILE A 262 -1.36 17.46 -24.15
N LEU A 263 -2.21 16.51 -24.53
CA LEU A 263 -3.37 16.82 -25.39
C LEU A 263 -4.31 17.83 -24.72
N SER A 264 -4.55 17.72 -23.41
CA SER A 264 -5.39 18.68 -22.68
C SER A 264 -4.76 20.07 -22.61
N ASN A 265 -3.43 20.15 -22.44
CA ASN A 265 -2.69 21.41 -22.42
C ASN A 265 -2.64 22.06 -23.81
N LEU A 266 -2.58 21.26 -24.88
CA LEU A 266 -2.63 21.74 -26.26
C LEU A 266 -4.05 22.14 -26.69
N SER A 267 -5.10 21.56 -26.08
CA SER A 267 -6.50 21.83 -26.44
C SER A 267 -7.12 23.03 -25.70
N CYS A 268 -6.43 23.63 -24.73
CA CYS A 268 -6.95 24.77 -23.97
C CYS A 268 -6.44 26.11 -24.56
N SER A 269 -7.33 26.83 -25.24
CA SER A 269 -7.20 28.26 -25.55
C SER A 269 -7.97 29.16 -24.59
N ASP A 270 -8.50 28.65 -23.46
CA ASP A 270 -9.27 29.45 -22.51
C ASP A 270 -8.89 29.14 -21.05
N ASP A 271 -8.79 30.22 -20.26
CA ASP A 271 -8.45 30.33 -18.84
C ASP A 271 -9.37 29.52 -17.90
N LYS A 272 -9.29 28.20 -17.93
CA LYS A 272 -9.67 27.38 -16.78
C LYS A 272 -8.40 26.81 -16.17
N LYS A 273 -7.84 27.54 -15.20
CA LYS A 273 -6.90 26.97 -14.24
C LYS A 273 -7.52 25.66 -13.75
N ASN A 274 -6.91 24.54 -14.10
CA ASN A 274 -7.19 23.26 -13.46
C ASN A 274 -6.75 23.42 -12.00
N GLU A 275 -7.58 24.03 -11.16
CA GLU A 275 -7.38 23.94 -9.72
C GLU A 275 -7.40 22.45 -9.39
N TYR A 276 -6.29 21.94 -8.85
CA TYR A 276 -6.25 20.64 -8.24
C TYR A 276 -7.29 20.65 -7.13
N GLU A 277 -8.46 20.08 -7.41
CA GLU A 277 -9.49 19.87 -6.40
C GLU A 277 -8.93 18.86 -5.40
N ASP A 278 -8.47 19.32 -4.24
CA ASP A 278 -8.07 18.45 -3.12
C ASP A 278 -9.31 17.75 -2.56
N TYR A 279 -9.45 16.44 -2.72
CA TYR A 279 -10.55 15.66 -2.13
C TYR A 279 -10.21 15.19 -0.71
N GLY A 280 -9.03 15.53 -0.20
CA GLY A 280 -8.62 15.33 1.19
C GLY A 280 -7.79 14.08 1.42
N PHE A 281 -7.12 13.53 0.39
CA PHE A 281 -6.27 12.35 0.54
C PHE A 281 -5.13 12.59 1.55
N LYS A 282 -4.50 13.77 1.50
CA LYS A 282 -3.44 14.16 2.43
C LYS A 282 -3.93 14.06 3.88
N ASN A 283 -5.08 14.66 4.17
CA ASN A 283 -5.69 14.60 5.51
C ASN A 283 -6.04 13.16 5.90
N PHE A 284 -6.71 12.42 5.01
CA PHE A 284 -7.05 11.01 5.26
C PHE A 284 -5.83 10.18 5.65
N PHE A 285 -4.71 10.35 4.95
CA PHE A 285 -3.50 9.57 5.18
C PHE A 285 -2.78 10.00 6.46
N PHE A 286 -2.55 11.31 6.65
CA PHE A 286 -1.82 11.81 7.80
C PHE A 286 -2.58 11.63 9.12
N ASP A 287 -3.92 11.59 9.10
CA ASP A 287 -4.72 11.22 10.28
C ASP A 287 -4.34 9.83 10.86
N HIS A 288 -3.87 8.89 10.02
CA HIS A 288 -3.37 7.58 10.49
C HIS A 288 -1.91 7.62 10.90
N VAL A 289 -1.08 8.38 10.20
CA VAL A 289 0.35 8.55 10.50
C VAL A 289 0.53 9.25 11.86
N ASP A 290 -0.21 10.33 12.09
CA ASP A 290 -0.18 11.09 13.35
C ASP A 290 -0.64 10.25 14.54
N LEU A 291 -1.62 9.36 14.32
CA LEU A 291 -2.05 8.41 15.34
C LEU A 291 -0.98 7.35 15.64
N ALA A 292 -0.24 6.90 14.61
CA ALA A 292 0.88 5.97 14.79
C ALA A 292 1.97 6.55 15.70
N PHE A 293 2.25 7.85 15.57
CA PHE A 293 3.26 8.55 16.38
C PHE A 293 2.81 8.88 17.80
N SER A 294 1.52 9.17 17.99
CA SER A 294 0.99 9.66 19.27
C SER A 294 0.65 8.54 20.25
N SER A 295 -0.41 7.77 19.98
CA SER A 295 -0.92 6.73 20.88
C SER A 295 -0.66 5.30 20.39
N GLY A 296 -0.26 5.14 19.13
CA GLY A 296 -0.30 3.85 18.45
C GLY A 296 -1.74 3.40 18.18
N PHE A 297 -1.89 2.16 17.72
CA PHE A 297 -3.17 1.62 17.27
C PHE A 297 -3.80 0.69 18.30
N ASP A 298 -5.01 1.02 18.75
CA ASP A 298 -5.87 0.15 19.56
C ASP A 298 -7.16 -0.17 18.78
N ASP A 299 -7.02 -1.06 17.79
CA ASP A 299 -8.11 -1.50 16.91
C ASP A 299 -8.70 -2.84 17.33
N ASN A 300 -8.66 -3.16 18.63
CA ASN A 300 -9.34 -4.34 19.14
C ASN A 300 -10.85 -4.14 18.91
N ALA A 301 -11.43 -5.04 18.13
CA ALA A 301 -12.74 -4.84 17.51
C ALA A 301 -13.85 -5.68 18.15
#